data_AF-A0A1I4ANM1-F1
#
_entry.id   AF-A0A1I4ANM1-F1
#
_cell.length_a   1.000
_cell.length_b   1.000
_cell.length_c   1.000
_cell.angle_alpha   90.00
_cell.angle_beta   90.00
_cell.angle_gamma   90.00
#
_symmetry.space_group_name_H-M   'P 1'
#
loop_
_entity.id
_entity.type
_entity.pdbx_description
1 polymer ?
#
loop_
_entity_poly.entity_id
_entity_poly.type
_entity_poly.pdbx_seq_one_letter_code
_entity_poly.pdbx_strand_id
1 'polypeptide(L)'
;MKHDAHNPPPSAGEGGPRSGSGEGSDSAARPPSQVNSPEAGFPSPASHPRGTLPRRGGRVFAVVKLGGSLLTDSARLRTLLGDCAMINVAIVPGGGPFADAVRTAQSALGFDDALAHRLALDAMGRMAEVFCCLEPRLTVAASLDAVADALAQSRSVVWDPTALKAGCPDIPESWAVTSDSLALWLATRLGAERCILEKSAPVPAADPQALAAAGLVDAAFPLFAARYPGRIVVRGPESVSEAA
;
A
#
# COMPACT_ATOMS: atom_id res chain seq x y z
N MET A 1 17.99 -41.57 40.78
CA MET A 1 17.52 -41.95 42.13
C MET A 1 16.90 -40.70 42.74
N LYS A 2 15.56 -40.58 42.64
CA LYS A 2 14.60 -40.63 43.76
C LYS A 2 14.43 -39.25 44.41
N HIS A 3 13.26 -38.66 44.66
CA HIS A 3 11.82 -39.00 44.58
C HIS A 3 11.08 -37.65 44.72
N ASP A 4 10.13 -37.31 43.86
CA ASP A 4 8.66 -37.49 43.96
C ASP A 4 7.87 -36.39 44.68
N ALA A 5 6.86 -35.95 43.94
CA ALA A 5 5.60 -35.26 44.25
C ALA A 5 4.97 -35.50 45.63
N HIS A 6 4.27 -34.47 46.15
CA HIS A 6 2.91 -34.64 46.68
C HIS A 6 2.16 -33.29 46.85
N ASN A 7 0.96 -33.25 46.28
CA ASN A 7 -0.23 -32.51 46.72
C ASN A 7 -1.37 -33.57 46.71
N PRO A 8 -2.51 -33.54 47.45
CA PRO A 8 -3.31 -32.41 47.98
C PRO A 8 -4.01 -32.73 49.36
N PRO A 9 -5.29 -32.36 49.64
CA PRO A 9 -5.88 -31.09 50.12
C PRO A 9 -6.52 -31.22 51.55
N PRO A 10 -7.38 -30.28 52.02
CA PRO A 10 -8.83 -30.44 51.80
C PRO A 10 -9.65 -29.14 51.65
N SER A 11 -10.93 -29.33 51.30
CA SER A 11 -11.99 -28.35 51.07
C SER A 11 -12.96 -28.18 52.26
N ALA A 12 -13.67 -27.04 52.24
CA ALA A 12 -15.08 -26.80 52.59
C ALA A 12 -15.47 -26.25 53.99
N GLY A 13 -16.38 -25.25 53.94
CA GLY A 13 -17.29 -24.78 54.99
C GLY A 13 -16.82 -23.52 55.73
N GLU A 14 -17.61 -22.50 56.07
CA GLU A 14 -19.04 -22.15 55.99
C GLU A 14 -19.16 -20.65 56.35
N GLY A 15 -20.27 -19.98 55.99
CA GLY A 15 -20.89 -19.00 56.91
C GLY A 15 -20.86 -17.50 56.59
N GLY A 16 -21.89 -17.02 55.89
CA GLY A 16 -22.84 -15.99 56.38
C GLY A 16 -22.45 -14.49 56.43
N PRO A 17 -23.44 -13.58 56.36
CA PRO A 17 -23.26 -12.23 55.81
C PRO A 17 -22.93 -11.17 56.87
N ARG A 18 -22.26 -10.08 56.44
CA ARG A 18 -22.25 -8.81 57.17
C ARG A 18 -22.64 -7.67 56.23
N SER A 19 -23.84 -7.17 56.48
CA SER A 19 -24.36 -5.87 56.07
C SER A 19 -23.51 -4.73 56.65
N GLY A 20 -23.12 -3.79 55.80
CA GLY A 20 -22.50 -2.52 56.16
C GLY A 20 -22.94 -1.46 55.15
N SER A 21 -23.92 -0.67 55.56
CA SER A 21 -24.42 0.54 54.92
C SER A 21 -23.46 1.72 55.15
N GLY A 22 -23.32 2.61 54.16
CA GLY A 22 -22.70 3.91 54.34
C GLY A 22 -22.17 4.55 53.06
N GLU A 23 -23.03 5.37 52.43
CA GLU A 23 -22.74 6.70 51.84
C GLU A 23 -21.60 6.79 50.79
N GLY A 24 -21.87 7.09 49.53
CA GLY A 24 -22.47 8.35 49.11
C GLY A 24 -21.37 9.32 48.61
N SER A 25 -20.91 9.16 47.37
CA SER A 25 -20.30 10.25 46.59
C SER A 25 -20.57 10.02 45.10
N ASP A 26 -21.67 10.63 44.67
CA ASP A 26 -22.06 10.77 43.27
C ASP A 26 -21.15 11.84 42.64
N SER A 27 -20.07 11.40 42.01
CA SER A 27 -19.23 12.25 41.16
C SER A 27 -19.58 11.92 39.72
N ALA A 28 -20.57 12.66 39.20
CA ALA A 28 -20.97 12.62 37.80
C ALA A 28 -19.74 12.87 36.91
N ALA A 29 -19.25 11.81 36.29
CA ALA A 29 -18.20 11.87 35.30
C ALA A 29 -18.69 12.71 34.11
N ARG A 30 -18.04 13.86 33.91
CA ARG A 30 -18.18 14.70 32.72
C ARG A 30 -18.01 13.84 31.45
N PRO A 31 -18.83 14.05 30.40
CA PRO A 31 -18.59 13.40 29.12
C PRO A 31 -17.24 13.87 28.55
N PRO A 32 -16.47 12.99 27.88
CA PRO A 32 -15.22 13.39 27.27
C PRO A 32 -15.47 14.45 26.21
N SER A 33 -14.76 15.57 26.34
CA SER A 33 -14.68 16.66 25.37
C SER A 33 -14.32 16.11 24.00
N GLN A 34 -15.11 16.48 22.98
CA GLN A 34 -14.79 16.29 21.57
C GLN A 34 -13.38 16.81 21.30
N VAL A 35 -12.45 15.88 21.04
CA VAL A 35 -11.15 16.22 20.47
C VAL A 35 -11.43 16.60 19.03
N ASN A 36 -11.31 17.90 18.73
CA ASN A 36 -11.27 18.39 17.35
C ASN A 36 -10.14 17.66 16.61
N SER A 37 -10.51 16.79 15.67
CA SER A 37 -9.59 16.33 14.65
C SER A 37 -9.17 17.53 13.82
N PRO A 38 -7.87 17.82 13.61
CA PRO A 38 -7.49 18.77 12.60
C PRO A 38 -7.82 18.13 11.25
N GLU A 39 -8.75 18.71 10.49
CA GLU A 39 -8.84 18.46 9.06
C GLU A 39 -7.46 18.77 8.47
N ALA A 40 -6.71 17.73 8.12
CA ALA A 40 -5.52 17.85 7.29
C ALA A 40 -6.00 18.26 5.89
N GLY A 41 -6.26 19.55 5.72
CA GLY A 41 -6.57 20.14 4.43
C GLY A 41 -5.40 19.89 3.49
N PHE A 42 -5.65 19.13 2.41
CA PHE A 42 -4.70 18.99 1.33
C PHE A 42 -4.33 20.39 0.81
N PRO A 43 -3.04 20.71 0.63
CA PRO A 43 -2.65 22.01 0.10
C PRO A 43 -3.27 22.20 -1.30
N SER A 44 -3.90 23.36 -1.49
CA SER A 44 -4.42 23.82 -2.78
C SER A 44 -3.29 23.85 -3.83
N PRO A 45 -3.54 23.51 -5.11
CA PRO A 45 -2.48 23.32 -6.08
C PRO A 45 -1.76 24.65 -6.40
N ALA A 46 -0.57 24.83 -5.84
CA ALA A 46 0.32 25.89 -6.24
C ALA A 46 0.91 25.56 -7.62
N SER A 47 0.57 26.39 -8.61
CA SER A 47 1.12 26.35 -9.97
C SER A 47 2.63 26.62 -9.97
N HIS A 48 3.43 25.56 -9.93
CA HIS A 48 4.89 25.62 -10.11
C HIS A 48 5.29 24.94 -11.43
N PRO A 49 6.39 25.38 -12.06
CA PRO A 49 6.70 25.02 -13.44
C PRO A 49 6.99 23.53 -13.56
N ARG A 50 6.19 22.86 -14.40
CA ARG A 50 6.36 21.46 -14.76
C ARG A 50 7.73 21.28 -15.40
N GLY A 51 8.63 20.59 -14.71
CA GLY A 51 9.76 19.90 -15.35
C GLY A 51 9.18 18.86 -16.31
N THR A 52 8.89 19.30 -17.54
CA THR A 52 8.32 18.45 -18.58
C THR A 52 9.48 17.70 -19.20
N LEU A 53 9.64 16.43 -18.82
CA LEU A 53 10.53 15.54 -19.55
C LEU A 53 10.05 15.52 -21.01
N PRO A 54 10.95 15.68 -22.00
CA PRO A 54 10.57 15.72 -23.40
C PRO A 54 9.83 14.42 -23.76
N ARG A 55 8.65 14.54 -24.38
CA ARG A 55 7.94 13.40 -24.97
C ARG A 55 8.79 12.82 -26.08
N ARG A 56 9.63 11.84 -25.76
CA ARG A 56 10.31 11.00 -26.76
C ARG A 56 9.24 10.19 -27.48
N GLY A 57 9.19 10.32 -28.80
CA GLY A 57 8.16 9.72 -29.63
C GLY A 57 8.04 8.20 -29.48
N GLY A 58 6.80 7.73 -29.39
CA GLY A 58 6.34 6.59 -30.18
C GLY A 58 6.47 5.19 -29.59
N ARG A 59 6.51 4.99 -28.27
CA ARG A 59 6.27 3.66 -27.71
C ARG A 59 5.22 3.70 -26.60
N VAL A 60 4.13 2.98 -26.86
CA VAL A 60 3.09 2.70 -25.87
C VAL A 60 3.66 1.76 -24.83
N PHE A 61 3.58 2.14 -23.58
CA PHE A 61 3.89 1.28 -22.44
C PHE A 61 2.85 1.49 -21.35
N ALA A 62 2.75 0.51 -20.46
CA ALA A 62 1.86 0.56 -19.31
C ALA A 62 2.65 0.54 -17.99
N VAL A 63 2.02 1.05 -16.95
CA VAL A 63 2.40 0.81 -15.57
C VAL A 63 1.50 -0.30 -15.02
N VAL A 64 2.09 -1.34 -14.44
CA VAL A 64 1.35 -2.46 -13.82
C VAL A 64 1.64 -2.49 -12.34
N LYS A 65 0.63 -2.25 -11.51
CA LYS A 65 0.74 -2.42 -10.07
C LYS A 65 0.41 -3.84 -9.68
N LEU A 66 1.29 -4.46 -8.91
CA LEU A 66 1.08 -5.78 -8.32
C LEU A 66 0.99 -5.66 -6.80
N GLY A 67 -0.17 -5.99 -6.22
CA GLY A 67 -0.41 -5.91 -4.78
C GLY A 67 0.25 -7.04 -3.99
N GLY A 68 0.61 -6.76 -2.74
CA GLY A 68 1.17 -7.78 -1.84
C GLY A 68 0.18 -8.88 -1.45
N SER A 69 -1.13 -8.63 -1.57
CA SER A 69 -2.14 -9.68 -1.39
C SER A 69 -2.05 -10.80 -2.44
N LEU A 70 -1.38 -10.57 -3.58
CA LEU A 70 -1.10 -11.62 -4.56
C LEU A 70 -0.09 -12.66 -4.05
N LEU A 71 0.63 -12.39 -2.96
CA LEU A 71 1.57 -13.34 -2.37
C LEU A 71 0.89 -14.58 -1.78
N THR A 72 -0.39 -14.48 -1.43
CA THR A 72 -1.18 -15.65 -1.00
C THR A 72 -1.51 -16.59 -2.17
N ASP A 73 -1.39 -16.11 -3.41
CA ASP A 73 -1.55 -16.87 -4.65
C ASP A 73 -0.26 -16.80 -5.49
N SER A 74 0.74 -17.55 -5.03
CA SER A 74 2.08 -17.56 -5.66
C SER A 74 2.07 -17.99 -7.12
N ALA A 75 1.12 -18.83 -7.55
CA ALA A 75 1.01 -19.27 -8.95
C ALA A 75 0.58 -18.09 -9.83
N ARG A 76 -0.49 -17.39 -9.44
CA ARG A 76 -0.95 -16.20 -10.16
C ARG A 76 0.10 -15.10 -10.19
N LEU A 77 0.80 -14.85 -9.08
CA LEU A 77 1.88 -13.87 -9.05
C LEU A 77 2.99 -14.21 -10.06
N ARG A 78 3.43 -15.46 -10.12
CA ARG A 78 4.47 -15.91 -11.07
C ARG A 78 4.01 -15.74 -12.51
N THR A 79 2.77 -16.10 -12.83
CA THR A 79 2.20 -15.88 -14.16
C THR A 79 2.20 -14.39 -14.52
N LEU A 80 1.70 -13.52 -13.63
CA LEU A 80 1.67 -12.08 -13.88
C LEU A 80 3.06 -11.47 -14.08
N LEU A 81 4.06 -11.89 -13.28
CA LEU A 81 5.45 -11.46 -13.47
C LEU A 81 6.01 -11.93 -14.80
N GLY A 82 5.76 -13.19 -15.17
CA GLY A 82 6.17 -13.76 -16.45
C GLY A 82 5.55 -13.04 -17.64
N ASP A 83 4.27 -12.70 -17.57
CA ASP A 83 3.56 -11.93 -18.60
C ASP A 83 4.14 -10.51 -18.70
N CYS A 84 4.34 -9.83 -17.56
CA CYS A 84 4.92 -8.50 -17.52
C CYS A 84 6.33 -8.47 -18.13
N ALA A 85 7.14 -9.52 -17.95
CA ALA A 85 8.47 -9.63 -18.53
C ALA A 85 8.47 -9.63 -20.07
N MET A 86 7.32 -9.86 -20.72
CA MET A 86 7.20 -9.97 -22.18
C MET A 86 6.63 -8.73 -22.89
N ILE A 87 6.04 -7.77 -22.16
CA ILE A 87 5.16 -6.74 -22.76
C ILE A 87 5.60 -5.27 -22.57
N ASN A 88 6.85 -5.03 -22.18
CA ASN A 88 7.44 -3.69 -21.96
C ASN A 88 6.63 -2.78 -21.01
N VAL A 89 6.72 -3.07 -19.71
CA VAL A 89 5.97 -2.37 -18.66
C VAL A 89 6.84 -1.99 -17.48
N ALA A 90 6.44 -0.92 -16.79
CA ALA A 90 6.98 -0.59 -15.47
C ALA A 90 6.08 -1.21 -14.40
N ILE A 91 6.65 -2.06 -13.54
CA ILE A 91 5.94 -2.76 -12.49
C ILE A 91 6.09 -1.97 -11.19
N VAL A 92 4.97 -1.69 -10.53
CA VAL A 92 4.95 -1.05 -9.21
C VAL A 92 4.61 -2.11 -8.16
N PRO A 93 5.57 -2.50 -7.31
CA PRO A 93 5.31 -3.46 -6.25
C PRO A 93 4.52 -2.81 -5.12
N GLY A 94 3.58 -3.55 -4.54
CA GLY A 94 3.09 -3.26 -3.19
C GLY A 94 4.12 -3.63 -2.13
N GLY A 95 3.93 -3.18 -0.88
CA GLY A 95 4.82 -3.57 0.22
C GLY A 95 4.54 -4.94 0.83
N GLY A 96 3.34 -5.49 0.63
CA GLY A 96 2.93 -6.82 1.14
C GLY A 96 3.27 -7.05 2.62
N PRO A 97 3.73 -8.25 3.00
CA PRO A 97 4.09 -8.59 4.38
C PRO A 97 5.09 -7.61 5.01
N PHE A 98 5.99 -7.01 4.22
CA PHE A 98 6.95 -6.03 4.74
C PHE A 98 6.23 -4.74 5.18
N ALA A 99 5.26 -4.23 4.41
CA ALA A 99 4.47 -3.06 4.82
C ALA A 99 3.45 -3.39 5.92
N ASP A 100 2.98 -4.64 5.99
CA ASP A 100 2.10 -5.08 7.07
C ASP A 100 2.85 -5.13 8.41
N ALA A 101 4.14 -5.49 8.38
CA ALA A 101 5.02 -5.36 9.54
C ALA A 101 5.20 -3.90 9.99
N VAL A 102 5.29 -2.95 9.04
CA VAL A 102 5.33 -1.51 9.36
C VAL A 102 4.05 -1.07 10.06
N ARG A 103 2.87 -1.46 9.55
CA ARG A 103 1.58 -1.15 10.21
C ARG A 103 1.50 -1.73 11.61
N THR A 104 1.94 -2.97 11.78
CA THR A 104 1.97 -3.65 13.08
C THR A 104 2.88 -2.91 14.07
N ALA A 105 4.09 -2.56 13.64
CA ALA A 105 5.04 -1.80 14.46
C ALA A 105 4.52 -0.41 14.79
N GLN A 106 3.90 0.30 13.85
CA GLN A 106 3.32 1.62 14.08
C GLN A 106 2.19 1.54 15.10
N SER A 107 1.27 0.58 14.96
CA SER A 107 0.18 0.38 15.90
C SER A 107 0.68 0.07 17.31
N ALA A 108 1.83 -0.61 17.44
CA ALA A 108 2.41 -0.98 18.74
C ALA A 108 3.24 0.16 19.37
N LEU A 109 3.96 0.93 18.56
CA LEU A 109 4.95 1.92 19.04
C LEU A 109 4.49 3.38 18.90
N GLY A 110 3.46 3.65 18.09
CA GLY A 110 2.86 4.97 17.94
C GLY A 110 3.72 6.00 17.21
N PHE A 111 4.64 5.58 16.32
CA PHE A 111 5.36 6.54 15.48
C PHE A 111 4.46 7.16 14.41
N ASP A 112 4.85 8.34 13.93
CA ASP A 112 4.02 9.14 13.02
C ASP A 112 3.84 8.50 11.64
N ASP A 113 2.78 8.94 10.95
CA ASP A 113 2.43 8.49 9.60
C ASP A 113 3.51 8.79 8.57
N ALA A 114 4.28 9.86 8.76
CA ALA A 114 5.36 10.23 7.86
C ALA A 114 6.48 9.18 7.88
N LEU A 115 6.93 8.79 9.08
CA LEU A 115 7.89 7.70 9.24
C LEU A 115 7.31 6.38 8.74
N ALA A 116 6.06 6.06 9.06
CA ALA A 116 5.40 4.84 8.60
C ALA A 116 5.36 4.75 7.07
N HIS A 117 5.01 5.86 6.41
CA HIS A 117 4.99 5.94 4.95
C HIS A 117 6.40 5.73 4.36
N ARG A 118 7.45 6.36 4.92
CA ARG A 118 8.84 6.13 4.46
C ARG A 118 9.31 4.69 4.64
N LEU A 119 8.93 4.03 5.73
CA LEU A 119 9.21 2.60 5.94
C LEU A 119 8.40 1.70 4.99
N ALA A 120 7.18 2.09 4.62
CA ALA A 120 6.40 1.39 3.62
C ALA A 120 7.03 1.49 2.22
N LEU A 121 7.70 2.60 1.90
CA LEU A 121 8.51 2.73 0.67
C LEU A 121 9.71 1.77 0.69
N ASP A 122 10.41 1.62 1.82
CA ASP A 122 11.47 0.61 1.96
C ASP A 122 10.92 -0.82 1.75
N ALA A 123 9.74 -1.11 2.30
CA ALA A 123 9.05 -2.38 2.12
C ALA A 123 8.74 -2.66 0.64
N MET A 124 8.33 -1.66 -0.12
CA MET A 124 8.12 -1.78 -1.57
C MET A 124 9.45 -2.05 -2.31
N GLY A 125 10.55 -1.40 -1.91
CA GLY A 125 11.89 -1.68 -2.45
C GLY A 125 12.32 -3.13 -2.23
N ARG A 126 12.11 -3.67 -1.03
CA ARG A 126 12.35 -5.10 -0.73
C ARG A 126 11.47 -6.02 -1.57
N MET A 127 10.21 -5.65 -1.81
CA MET A 127 9.35 -6.42 -2.69
C MET A 127 9.82 -6.40 -4.16
N ALA A 128 10.42 -5.29 -4.61
CA ALA A 128 11.02 -5.21 -5.95
C ALA A 128 12.12 -6.26 -6.13
N GLU A 129 13.00 -6.42 -5.13
CA GLU A 129 14.05 -7.44 -5.11
C GLU A 129 13.46 -8.86 -5.16
N VAL A 130 12.40 -9.12 -4.40
CA VAL A 130 11.68 -10.41 -4.42
C VAL A 130 11.11 -10.70 -5.81
N PHE A 131 10.46 -9.73 -6.45
CA PHE A 131 9.89 -9.92 -7.79
C PHE A 131 10.97 -10.28 -8.83
N CYS A 132 12.11 -9.59 -8.80
CA CYS A 132 13.26 -9.91 -9.67
C CYS A 132 13.90 -11.27 -9.35
N CYS A 133 13.87 -11.71 -8.10
CA CYS A 133 14.30 -13.07 -7.74
C CYS A 133 13.35 -14.14 -8.32
N LEU A 134 12.04 -13.88 -8.30
CA LEU A 134 11.03 -14.80 -8.83
C LEU A 134 11.00 -14.85 -10.36
N GLU A 135 11.30 -13.74 -11.03
CA GLU A 135 11.36 -13.60 -12.47
C GLU A 135 12.66 -12.89 -12.90
N PRO A 136 13.75 -13.63 -13.13
CA PRO A 136 15.09 -13.09 -13.38
C PRO A 136 15.24 -12.25 -14.66
N ARG A 137 14.26 -12.25 -15.56
CA ARG A 137 14.25 -11.37 -16.74
C ARG A 137 13.95 -9.91 -16.38
N LEU A 138 13.35 -9.67 -15.21
CA LEU A 138 13.05 -8.34 -14.71
C LEU A 138 14.25 -7.79 -13.93
N THR A 139 14.47 -6.48 -14.04
CA THR A 139 15.49 -5.76 -13.26
C THR A 139 14.85 -4.67 -12.41
N VAL A 140 15.49 -4.34 -11.28
CA VAL A 140 15.07 -3.21 -10.44
C VAL A 140 15.59 -1.89 -11.04
N ALA A 141 14.75 -0.85 -11.04
CA ALA A 141 15.16 0.53 -11.32
C ALA A 141 14.77 1.45 -10.16
N ALA A 142 15.76 2.14 -9.58
CA ALA A 142 15.60 2.97 -8.39
C ALA A 142 15.35 4.46 -8.69
N SER A 143 15.23 4.85 -9.96
CA SER A 143 14.95 6.24 -10.36
C SER A 143 13.99 6.30 -11.55
N LEU A 144 13.30 7.43 -11.70
CA LEU A 144 12.42 7.67 -12.86
C LEU A 144 13.18 7.58 -14.19
N ASP A 145 14.41 8.10 -14.23
CA ASP A 145 15.25 8.05 -15.44
C ASP A 145 15.63 6.60 -15.77
N ALA A 146 16.00 5.80 -14.78
CA ALA A 146 16.32 4.39 -14.99
C ALA A 146 15.10 3.59 -15.48
N VAL A 147 13.90 3.90 -14.97
CA VAL A 147 12.65 3.31 -15.45
C VAL A 147 12.39 3.71 -16.90
N ALA A 148 12.49 5.02 -17.21
CA ALA A 148 12.27 5.53 -18.56
C ALA A 148 13.26 4.95 -19.58
N ASP A 149 14.54 4.83 -19.20
CA ASP A 149 15.59 4.27 -20.05
C ASP A 149 15.36 2.78 -20.35
N ALA A 150 14.94 1.99 -19.35
CA ALA A 150 14.59 0.59 -19.55
C ALA A 150 13.41 0.45 -20.54
N LEU A 151 12.35 1.24 -20.35
CA LEU A 151 11.17 1.22 -21.22
C LEU A 151 11.48 1.67 -22.65
N ALA A 152 12.36 2.67 -22.82
CA ALA A 152 12.81 3.12 -24.14
C ALA A 152 13.54 1.99 -24.90
N GLN A 153 14.23 1.12 -24.16
CA GLN A 153 14.91 -0.07 -24.67
C GLN A 153 13.98 -1.29 -24.81
N SER A 154 12.67 -1.13 -24.66
CA SER A 154 11.69 -2.22 -24.66
C SER A 154 11.93 -3.29 -23.58
N ARG A 155 12.46 -2.88 -22.42
CA ARG A 155 12.68 -3.78 -21.28
C ARG A 155 11.72 -3.45 -20.16
N SER A 156 10.96 -4.46 -19.73
CA SER A 156 10.16 -4.37 -18.51
C SER A 156 11.05 -4.25 -17.28
N VAL A 157 10.57 -3.52 -16.28
CA VAL A 157 11.37 -3.14 -15.11
C VAL A 157 10.50 -3.07 -13.87
N VAL A 158 11.03 -3.42 -12.71
CA VAL A 158 10.36 -3.23 -11.42
C VAL A 158 10.87 -1.94 -10.79
N TRP A 159 9.97 -1.02 -10.49
CA TRP A 159 10.33 0.24 -9.86
C TRP A 159 10.56 0.06 -8.36
N ASP A 160 11.71 0.52 -7.88
CA ASP A 160 12.00 0.72 -6.46
C ASP A 160 11.71 2.18 -6.09
N PRO A 161 10.67 2.44 -5.26
CA PRO A 161 10.26 3.79 -4.89
C PRO A 161 11.04 4.35 -3.68
N THR A 162 12.05 3.66 -3.16
CA THR A 162 12.79 4.05 -1.94
C THR A 162 13.35 5.47 -2.01
N ALA A 163 13.72 5.95 -3.20
CA ALA A 163 14.20 7.32 -3.40
C ALA A 163 13.17 8.40 -2.98
N LEU A 164 11.86 8.09 -2.98
CA LEU A 164 10.81 9.02 -2.55
C LEU A 164 10.87 9.36 -1.05
N LYS A 165 11.63 8.60 -0.24
CA LYS A 165 11.85 8.89 1.18
C LYS A 165 12.57 10.21 1.44
N ALA A 166 13.27 10.76 0.43
CA ALA A 166 13.86 12.08 0.50
C ALA A 166 12.81 13.22 0.48
N GLY A 167 11.54 12.89 0.29
CA GLY A 167 10.42 13.81 0.19
C GLY A 167 10.01 14.06 -1.27
N CYS A 168 8.71 14.09 -1.53
CA CYS A 168 8.15 14.43 -2.82
C CYS A 168 6.92 15.34 -2.64
N PRO A 169 6.95 16.61 -3.09
CA PRO A 169 5.84 17.55 -2.85
C PRO A 169 4.47 17.08 -3.35
N ASP A 170 4.45 16.22 -4.38
CA ASP A 170 3.23 15.69 -4.97
C ASP A 170 2.63 14.52 -4.18
N ILE A 171 3.35 13.99 -3.19
CA ILE A 171 3.01 12.78 -2.45
C ILE A 171 2.98 13.09 -0.95
N PRO A 172 1.78 13.21 -0.34
CA PRO A 172 1.66 13.28 1.10
C PRO A 172 2.27 12.06 1.79
N GLU A 173 3.09 12.27 2.81
CA GLU A 173 3.67 11.18 3.62
C GLU A 173 2.65 10.68 4.66
N SER A 174 1.69 9.88 4.20
CA SER A 174 0.64 9.29 5.04
C SER A 174 0.09 7.99 4.45
N TRP A 175 -0.66 7.22 5.24
CA TRP A 175 -1.35 6.02 4.75
C TRP A 175 -2.49 6.28 3.76
N ALA A 176 -2.89 7.54 3.56
CA ALA A 176 -3.82 7.90 2.50
C ALA A 176 -3.26 7.59 1.11
N VAL A 177 -1.93 7.53 0.97
CA VAL A 177 -1.23 7.16 -0.26
C VAL A 177 -0.59 5.79 -0.10
N THR A 178 -0.83 4.88 -1.04
CA THR A 178 -0.15 3.59 -1.11
C THR A 178 0.33 3.30 -2.53
N SER A 179 0.84 2.08 -2.74
CA SER A 179 1.25 1.58 -4.06
C SER A 179 0.22 1.79 -5.18
N ASP A 180 -1.08 1.86 -4.89
CA ASP A 180 -2.10 2.09 -5.94
C ASP A 180 -2.03 3.53 -6.46
N SER A 181 -2.03 4.53 -5.57
CA SER A 181 -1.80 5.94 -5.94
C SER A 181 -0.40 6.18 -6.54
N LEU A 182 0.63 5.52 -6.00
CA LEU A 182 1.99 5.63 -6.53
C LEU A 182 2.12 5.09 -7.96
N ALA A 183 1.30 4.09 -8.34
CA ALA A 183 1.25 3.61 -9.72
C ALA A 183 0.71 4.67 -10.68
N LEU A 184 -0.35 5.39 -10.30
CA LEU A 184 -0.86 6.52 -11.08
C LEU A 184 0.11 7.69 -11.12
N TRP A 185 0.79 7.97 -10.01
CA TRP A 185 1.85 8.97 -9.97
C TRP A 185 2.95 8.62 -10.97
N LEU A 186 3.49 7.39 -10.93
CA LEU A 186 4.52 6.94 -11.85
C LEU A 186 4.03 7.00 -13.30
N ALA A 187 2.83 6.49 -13.58
CA ALA A 187 2.22 6.51 -14.90
C ALA A 187 2.09 7.93 -15.46
N THR A 188 1.72 8.89 -14.62
CA THR A 188 1.63 10.31 -14.98
C THR A 188 3.01 10.90 -15.29
N ARG A 189 4.02 10.61 -14.46
CA ARG A 189 5.39 11.12 -14.65
C ARG A 189 6.04 10.58 -15.92
N LEU A 190 5.77 9.33 -16.26
CA LEU A 190 6.30 8.68 -17.47
C LEU A 190 5.47 8.99 -18.72
N GLY A 191 4.20 9.39 -18.56
CA GLY A 191 3.26 9.55 -19.68
C GLY A 191 2.78 8.20 -20.24
N ALA A 192 2.61 7.19 -19.40
CA ALA A 192 2.12 5.87 -19.77
C ALA A 192 0.69 5.93 -20.31
N GLU A 193 0.36 5.12 -21.33
CA GLU A 193 -1.00 5.07 -21.90
C GLU A 193 -1.99 4.41 -20.93
N ARG A 194 -1.53 3.40 -20.19
CA ARG A 194 -2.36 2.62 -19.28
C ARG A 194 -1.71 2.45 -17.92
N CYS A 195 -2.53 2.50 -16.88
CA CYS A 195 -2.19 2.08 -15.54
C CYS A 195 -3.10 0.91 -15.15
N ILE A 196 -2.50 -0.27 -14.97
CA ILE A 196 -3.19 -1.52 -14.68
C ILE A 196 -2.98 -1.85 -13.20
N LEU A 197 -4.06 -2.09 -12.46
CA LEU A 197 -4.01 -2.54 -11.07
C LEU A 197 -4.47 -3.99 -10.99
N GLU A 198 -3.56 -4.90 -10.63
CA GLU A 198 -3.90 -6.29 -10.34
C GLU A 198 -4.36 -6.42 -8.88
N LYS A 199 -5.62 -6.80 -8.71
CA LYS A 199 -6.29 -7.00 -7.42
C LYS A 199 -6.56 -8.48 -7.17
N SER A 200 -6.51 -8.85 -5.89
CA SER A 200 -6.84 -10.20 -5.41
C SER A 200 -8.34 -10.41 -5.19
N ALA A 201 -9.14 -9.33 -5.18
CA ALA A 201 -10.58 -9.37 -4.98
C ALA A 201 -11.34 -9.07 -6.29
N PRO A 202 -12.59 -9.54 -6.45
CA PRO A 202 -13.47 -9.12 -7.54
C PRO A 202 -13.64 -7.60 -7.58
N VAL A 203 -13.72 -7.05 -8.79
CA VAL A 203 -13.77 -5.59 -9.01
C VAL A 203 -15.09 -5.24 -9.68
N PRO A 204 -16.05 -4.63 -8.94
CA PRO A 204 -17.40 -4.43 -9.45
C PRO A 204 -17.58 -3.16 -10.32
N ALA A 205 -16.68 -2.17 -10.26
CA ALA A 205 -16.75 -0.95 -11.07
C ALA A 205 -15.38 -0.24 -11.20
N ALA A 206 -15.18 0.51 -12.28
CA ALA A 206 -13.92 1.21 -12.60
C ALA A 206 -13.85 2.67 -12.10
N ASP A 207 -14.91 3.18 -11.46
CA ASP A 207 -14.92 4.54 -10.93
C ASP A 207 -13.93 4.69 -9.75
N PRO A 208 -12.94 5.60 -9.82
CA PRO A 208 -11.93 5.77 -8.77
C PRO A 208 -12.52 6.04 -7.38
N GLN A 209 -13.59 6.83 -7.30
CA GLN A 209 -14.25 7.16 -6.03
C GLN A 209 -14.92 5.93 -5.43
N ALA A 210 -15.67 5.16 -6.22
CA ALA A 210 -16.28 3.91 -5.78
C ALA A 210 -15.22 2.88 -5.34
N LEU A 211 -14.10 2.77 -6.06
CA LEU A 211 -12.99 1.89 -5.69
C LEU A 211 -12.40 2.25 -4.32
N ALA A 212 -12.19 3.54 -4.06
CA ALA A 212 -11.66 4.02 -2.78
C ALA A 212 -12.66 3.81 -1.65
N ALA A 213 -13.95 4.12 -1.89
CA ALA A 213 -15.02 3.90 -0.91
C ALA A 213 -15.20 2.43 -0.54
N ALA A 214 -14.97 1.52 -1.49
CA ALA A 214 -14.99 0.07 -1.27
C ALA A 214 -13.70 -0.48 -0.63
N GLY A 215 -12.68 0.36 -0.38
CA GLY A 215 -11.39 -0.06 0.18
C GLY A 215 -10.54 -0.91 -0.77
N LEU A 216 -10.86 -0.91 -2.07
CA LEU A 216 -10.10 -1.65 -3.08
C LEU A 216 -8.80 -0.94 -3.47
N VAL A 217 -8.75 0.39 -3.34
CA VAL A 217 -7.58 1.26 -3.53
C VAL A 217 -7.46 2.22 -2.34
N ASP A 218 -6.32 2.89 -2.21
CA ASP A 218 -6.11 3.87 -1.15
C ASP A 218 -6.94 5.16 -1.31
N ALA A 219 -7.09 5.90 -0.21
CA ALA A 219 -7.97 7.06 -0.12
C ALA A 219 -7.57 8.21 -1.05
N ALA A 220 -6.27 8.36 -1.36
CA ALA A 220 -5.78 9.39 -2.27
C ALA A 220 -5.97 9.01 -3.75
N PHE A 221 -6.26 7.75 -4.06
CA PHE A 221 -6.35 7.26 -5.43
C PHE A 221 -7.20 8.12 -6.38
N PRO A 222 -8.40 8.60 -5.99
CA PRO A 222 -9.20 9.46 -6.87
C PRO A 222 -8.50 10.78 -7.27
N LEU A 223 -7.70 11.36 -6.37
CA LEU A 223 -6.93 12.57 -6.65
C LEU A 223 -5.82 12.31 -7.68
N PHE A 224 -5.12 11.19 -7.56
CA PHE A 224 -4.10 10.79 -8.54
C PHE A 224 -4.75 10.40 -9.87
N ALA A 225 -5.92 9.76 -9.85
CA ALA A 225 -6.66 9.37 -11.04
C ALA A 225 -7.08 10.59 -11.86
N ALA A 226 -7.55 11.66 -11.19
CA ALA A 226 -7.91 12.91 -11.85
C ALA A 226 -6.73 13.62 -12.54
N ARG A 227 -5.49 13.34 -12.14
CA ARG A 227 -4.27 13.90 -12.73
C ARG A 227 -3.68 13.03 -13.85
N TYR A 228 -4.11 11.79 -13.95
CA TYR A 228 -3.60 10.82 -14.91
C TYR A 228 -4.44 10.85 -16.20
N PRO A 229 -3.88 11.27 -17.35
CA PRO A 229 -4.64 11.40 -18.59
C PRO A 229 -4.83 10.07 -19.34
N GLY A 230 -4.22 8.98 -18.88
CA GLY A 230 -4.29 7.67 -19.53
C GLY A 230 -5.47 6.82 -19.03
N ARG A 231 -5.54 5.58 -19.52
CA ARG A 231 -6.60 4.64 -19.16
C ARG A 231 -6.25 3.89 -17.89
N ILE A 232 -7.13 3.95 -16.89
CA ILE A 232 -7.04 3.11 -15.69
C ILE A 232 -7.76 1.79 -15.96
N VAL A 233 -7.08 0.68 -15.69
CA VAL A 233 -7.64 -0.67 -15.80
C VAL A 233 -7.47 -1.37 -14.45
N VAL A 234 -8.54 -1.92 -13.91
CA VAL A 234 -8.49 -2.65 -12.64
C VAL A 234 -8.94 -4.08 -12.90
N ARG A 235 -8.08 -5.04 -12.56
CA ARG A 235 -8.26 -6.46 -12.84
C ARG A 235 -8.40 -7.23 -11.54
N GLY A 236 -9.40 -8.10 -11.47
CA GLY A 236 -9.62 -9.04 -10.36
C GLY A 236 -9.13 -10.45 -10.72
N PRO A 237 -9.34 -11.44 -9.85
CA PRO A 237 -9.03 -12.84 -10.15
C PRO A 237 -9.84 -13.42 -11.33
N GLU A 238 -11.03 -12.89 -11.59
CA GLU A 238 -11.92 -13.38 -12.66
C GLU A 238 -11.89 -12.53 -13.94
N SER A 239 -11.14 -11.42 -13.96
CA SER A 239 -11.00 -10.65 -15.20
C SER A 239 -10.10 -11.42 -16.15
N VAL A 240 -10.72 -12.07 -17.13
CA VAL A 240 -10.04 -12.69 -18.26
C VAL A 240 -9.13 -11.64 -18.91
N SER A 241 -7.89 -12.03 -19.20
CA SER A 241 -6.89 -11.18 -19.86
C SER A 241 -7.44 -10.67 -21.20
N GLU A 242 -8.07 -9.50 -21.20
CA GLU A 242 -8.19 -8.74 -22.44
C GLU A 242 -6.79 -8.24 -22.78
N ALA A 243 -6.27 -8.84 -23.84
CA ALA A 243 -4.93 -8.67 -24.37
C ALA A 243 -4.58 -7.20 -24.62
N ALA A 244 -3.26 -6.95 -24.51
CA ALA A 244 -2.56 -5.69 -24.71
C ALA A 244 -2.98 -4.90 -25.95
#